data_AF-A0A8R1ILE7-F1
#
_entry.id   AF-A0A8R1ILE7-F1
#
_cell.length_a   1.000
_cell.length_b   1.000
_cell.length_c   1.000
_cell.angle_alpha   90.00
_cell.angle_beta   90.00
_cell.angle_gamma   90.00
#
_symmetry.space_group_name_H-M   'P 1'
#
loop_
_entity.id
_entity.type
_entity.pdbx_description
1 polymer ?
#
loop_
_entity_poly.entity_id
_entity_poly.type
_entity_poly.pdbx_seq_one_letter_code
_entity_poly.pdbx_strand_id
1 'polypeptide(L)'
;MERQQHGRYIIWHLLRCGYVKSAKILVRELNFAGLIDVDIFEKVHEVEKALIDRNTQPCLQWIDYHRSKLRKLGSRLEVAVRQQDVIEMVEQGMIPDAVQYVKKFLTPIAKANFPEELKKVSTTIVAAGRCSMGPVSLGARLFGYVFSLLWLLFG
;
A
#
# COMPACT_ATOMS: atom_id res chain seq x y z
N MET A 1 -8.34 -13.97 -33.75
CA MET A 1 -7.74 -12.88 -32.94
C MET A 1 -8.46 -12.69 -31.60
N GLU A 2 -9.79 -12.75 -31.54
CA GLU A 2 -10.56 -12.50 -30.31
C GLU A 2 -10.18 -13.40 -29.11
N ARG A 3 -9.89 -14.69 -29.34
CA ARG A 3 -9.51 -15.62 -28.26
C ARG A 3 -8.27 -15.18 -27.47
N GLN A 4 -7.30 -14.55 -28.14
CA GLN A 4 -6.09 -14.05 -27.47
C GLN A 4 -6.38 -12.77 -26.68
N GLN A 5 -7.23 -11.88 -27.20
CA GLN A 5 -7.62 -10.66 -26.50
C GLN A 5 -8.41 -10.97 -25.22
N HIS A 6 -9.36 -11.89 -25.28
CA HIS A 6 -10.08 -12.38 -24.08
C HIS A 6 -9.13 -13.05 -23.08
N GLY A 7 -8.20 -13.87 -23.57
CA GLY A 7 -7.18 -14.52 -22.74
C GLY A 7 -6.35 -13.52 -21.95
N ARG A 8 -5.93 -12.41 -22.58
CA ARG A 8 -5.23 -11.32 -21.89
C ARG A 8 -6.09 -10.74 -20.76
N TYR A 9 -7.35 -10.38 -21.00
CA TYR A 9 -8.21 -9.82 -19.96
C TYR A 9 -8.41 -10.77 -18.78
N ILE A 10 -8.55 -12.08 -19.04
CA ILE A 10 -8.67 -13.10 -18.00
C ILE A 10 -7.38 -13.19 -17.18
N ILE A 11 -6.20 -13.21 -17.83
CA ILE A 11 -4.91 -13.21 -17.12
C ILE A 11 -4.77 -11.98 -16.23
N TRP A 12 -5.10 -10.79 -16.76
CA TRP A 12 -5.05 -9.54 -16.00
C TRP A 12 -6.00 -9.55 -14.80
N HIS A 13 -7.20 -10.13 -14.96
CA HIS A 13 -8.15 -10.29 -13.86
C HIS A 13 -7.63 -11.26 -12.80
N LEU A 14 -7.08 -12.41 -13.20
CA LEU A 14 -6.51 -13.40 -12.28
C LEU A 14 -5.34 -12.82 -11.48
N LEU A 15 -4.45 -12.07 -12.12
CA LEU A 15 -3.34 -11.38 -11.45
C LEU A 15 -3.83 -10.36 -10.43
N ARG A 16 -4.86 -9.57 -10.79
CA ARG A 16 -5.49 -8.58 -9.89
C ARG A 16 -6.20 -9.21 -8.69
N CYS A 17 -6.72 -10.43 -8.82
CA CYS A 17 -7.34 -11.16 -7.72
C CYS A 17 -6.33 -11.96 -6.87
N GLY A 18 -5.02 -11.89 -7.17
CA GLY A 18 -3.99 -12.64 -6.46
C GLY A 18 -3.86 -14.11 -6.90
N TYR A 19 -4.56 -14.55 -7.94
CA TYR A 19 -4.47 -15.91 -8.50
C TYR A 19 -3.25 -16.07 -9.43
N VAL A 20 -2.05 -15.79 -8.90
CA VAL A 20 -0.83 -15.73 -9.72
C VAL A 20 -0.44 -17.08 -10.32
N LYS A 21 -0.63 -18.18 -9.59
CA LYS A 21 -0.35 -19.54 -10.10
C LYS A 21 -1.20 -19.86 -11.33
N SER A 22 -2.51 -19.61 -11.25
CA SER A 22 -3.44 -19.82 -12.36
C SER A 22 -3.13 -18.90 -13.54
N ALA A 23 -2.79 -17.65 -13.27
CA ALA A 23 -2.35 -16.71 -14.30
C ALA A 23 -1.08 -17.18 -15.02
N LYS A 24 -0.06 -17.70 -14.30
CA LYS A 24 1.17 -18.25 -14.89
C LYS A 24 0.91 -19.43 -15.83
N ILE A 25 -0.01 -20.32 -15.47
CA ILE A 25 -0.42 -21.43 -16.33
C ILE A 25 -1.04 -20.87 -17.62
N LEU A 26 -1.99 -19.94 -17.49
CA LEU A 26 -2.69 -19.36 -18.64
C LEU A 26 -1.76 -18.54 -19.55
N VAL A 27 -0.76 -17.87 -18.99
CA VAL A 27 0.29 -17.17 -19.73
C VAL A 27 1.12 -18.13 -20.59
N ARG A 28 1.43 -19.33 -20.09
CA ARG A 28 2.16 -20.37 -20.84
C ARG A 28 1.30 -20.96 -21.95
N GLU A 29 0.06 -21.34 -21.64
CA GLU A 29 -0.88 -21.94 -22.60
C GLU A 29 -1.22 -21.01 -23.77
N LEU A 30 -1.28 -19.70 -23.52
CA LEU A 30 -1.63 -18.70 -24.53
C LEU A 30 -0.41 -17.97 -25.12
N ASN A 31 0.82 -18.39 -24.81
CA ASN A 31 2.08 -17.78 -25.26
C ASN A 31 2.20 -16.27 -24.97
N PHE A 32 1.73 -15.82 -23.80
CA PHE A 32 1.86 -14.42 -23.35
C PHE A 32 3.11 -14.16 -22.49
N ALA A 33 4.06 -15.09 -22.46
CA ALA A 33 5.20 -15.12 -21.52
C ALA A 33 6.16 -13.90 -21.57
N GLY A 34 5.99 -12.97 -22.51
CA GLY A 34 6.71 -11.70 -22.57
C GLY A 34 5.83 -10.46 -22.75
N LEU A 35 4.51 -10.60 -22.72
CA LEU A 35 3.57 -9.46 -22.83
C LEU A 35 3.03 -9.01 -21.47
N ILE A 36 3.16 -9.84 -20.45
CA ILE A 36 2.59 -9.61 -19.12
C ILE A 36 3.68 -9.83 -18.08
N ASP A 37 4.08 -8.75 -17.42
CA ASP A 37 5.07 -8.79 -16.33
C ASP A 37 4.43 -9.35 -15.05
N VAL A 38 4.32 -10.67 -14.97
CA VAL A 38 3.75 -11.37 -13.81
C VAL A 38 4.55 -11.09 -12.53
N ASP A 39 5.86 -10.91 -12.64
CA ASP A 39 6.76 -10.68 -11.50
C ASP A 39 6.42 -9.38 -10.75
N ILE A 40 5.92 -8.37 -11.47
CA ILE A 40 5.46 -7.12 -10.86
C ILE A 40 4.24 -7.39 -9.97
N PHE A 41 3.30 -8.21 -10.43
CA PHE A 41 2.11 -8.58 -9.66
C PHE A 41 2.47 -9.48 -8.47
N GLU A 42 3.49 -10.34 -8.59
CA GLU A 42 3.99 -11.11 -7.45
C GLU A 42 4.55 -10.20 -6.36
N LYS A 43 5.37 -9.21 -6.73
CA LYS A 43 5.92 -8.27 -5.75
C LYS A 43 4.83 -7.43 -5.09
N VAL A 44 3.83 -7.01 -5.86
CA VAL A 44 2.66 -6.30 -5.32
C VAL A 44 1.91 -7.14 -4.30
N HIS A 45 1.64 -8.41 -4.61
CA HIS A 45 0.90 -9.29 -3.72
C HIS A 45 1.72 -9.70 -2.48
N GLU A 46 3.04 -9.80 -2.60
CA GLU A 46 3.96 -9.96 -1.46
C GLU A 46 3.87 -8.76 -0.51
N VAL A 47 3.89 -7.54 -1.05
CA VAL A 47 3.74 -6.31 -0.26
C VAL A 47 2.35 -6.23 0.38
N GLU A 48 1.30 -6.62 -0.35
CA GLU A 48 -0.07 -6.68 0.17
C GLU A 48 -0.17 -7.64 1.37
N LYS A 49 0.40 -8.84 1.26
CA LYS A 49 0.46 -9.80 2.38
C LYS A 49 1.22 -9.25 3.58
N ALA A 50 2.38 -8.62 3.34
CA ALA A 50 3.15 -8.01 4.41
C ALA A 50 2.34 -6.94 5.15
N LEU A 51 1.57 -6.11 4.42
CA LEU A 51 0.69 -5.11 5.04
C LEU A 51 -0.44 -5.74 5.86
N ILE A 52 -1.00 -6.87 5.43
CA ILE A 52 -2.01 -7.63 6.20
C ILE A 52 -1.39 -8.14 7.51
N ASP A 53 -0.15 -8.62 7.46
CA ASP A 53 0.61 -9.08 8.62
C ASP A 53 1.18 -7.93 9.48
N ARG A 54 0.69 -6.69 9.29
CA ARG A 54 1.15 -5.45 9.95
C ARG A 54 2.63 -5.14 9.73
N ASN A 55 3.27 -5.76 8.74
CA ASN A 55 4.65 -5.50 8.37
C ASN A 55 4.73 -4.45 7.25
N THR A 56 5.08 -3.22 7.63
CA THR A 56 5.17 -2.08 6.71
C THR A 56 6.51 -1.99 5.97
N GLN A 57 7.55 -2.71 6.41
CA GLN A 57 8.91 -2.60 5.85
C GLN A 57 8.98 -2.94 4.35
N PRO A 58 8.38 -4.05 3.86
CA PRO A 58 8.41 -4.39 2.44
C PRO A 58 7.68 -3.34 1.59
N CYS A 59 6.62 -2.73 2.13
CA CYS A 59 5.87 -1.68 1.45
C CYS A 59 6.69 -0.40 1.32
N LEU A 60 7.41 0.00 2.37
CA LEU A 60 8.30 1.17 2.33
C LEU A 60 9.43 1.01 1.32
N GLN A 61 10.03 -0.18 1.22
CA GLN A 61 11.02 -0.49 0.20
C GLN A 61 10.44 -0.40 -1.22
N TRP A 62 9.22 -0.94 -1.39
CA TRP A 62 8.51 -0.86 -2.67
C TRP A 62 8.18 0.57 -3.08
N ILE A 63 7.78 1.41 -2.11
CA ILE A 63 7.55 2.85 -2.32
C ILE A 63 8.83 3.54 -2.78
N ASP A 64 9.97 3.28 -2.14
CA ASP A 64 11.23 3.93 -2.50
C ASP A 64 11.69 3.55 -3.91
N TYR A 65 11.56 2.26 -4.27
CA TYR A 65 11.84 1.79 -5.63
C TYR A 65 10.93 2.44 -6.69
N HIS A 66 9.64 2.65 -6.39
CA HIS A 66 8.68 3.24 -7.33
C HIS A 66 8.43 4.74 -7.14
N ARG A 67 9.24 5.43 -6.33
CA ARG A 67 8.99 6.80 -5.85
C ARG A 67 8.71 7.80 -6.96
N SER A 68 9.49 7.74 -8.04
CA SER A 68 9.32 8.62 -9.21
C SER A 68 7.97 8.41 -9.91
N LYS A 69 7.50 7.17 -10.02
CA LYS A 69 6.19 6.84 -10.63
C LYS A 69 5.05 7.24 -9.69
N LEU A 70 5.19 6.95 -8.40
CA LEU A 70 4.21 7.33 -7.37
C LEU A 70 4.03 8.84 -7.26
N ARG A 71 5.12 9.61 -7.39
CA ARG A 71 5.07 11.08 -7.39
C ARG A 71 4.31 11.64 -8.60
N LYS A 72 4.51 11.07 -9.80
CA LYS A 72 3.77 11.47 -11.00
C LYS A 72 2.26 11.21 -10.88
N LEU A 73 1.89 10.16 -10.16
CA LEU A 73 0.50 9.78 -9.94
C LEU A 73 -0.14 10.47 -8.74
N GLY A 74 0.62 11.29 -7.99
CA GLY A 74 0.13 11.92 -6.77
C GLY A 74 -0.31 10.90 -5.70
N SER A 75 0.31 9.72 -5.68
CA SER A 75 -0.11 8.61 -4.82
C SER A 75 0.03 8.97 -3.34
N ARG A 76 -1.01 8.64 -2.56
CA ARG A 76 -1.04 8.78 -1.10
C ARG A 76 -0.48 7.56 -0.35
N LEU A 77 0.07 6.57 -1.07
CA LEU A 77 0.52 5.30 -0.47
C LEU A 77 1.57 5.51 0.63
N GLU A 78 2.58 6.36 0.36
CA GLU A 78 3.64 6.65 1.34
C GLU A 78 3.08 7.26 2.63
N VAL A 79 2.11 8.17 2.51
CA VAL A 79 1.44 8.76 3.67
C VAL A 79 0.67 7.68 4.44
N ALA A 80 -0.09 6.85 3.73
CA ALA A 80 -0.95 5.82 4.33
C ALA A 80 -0.14 4.76 5.11
N VAL A 81 0.99 4.31 4.58
CA VAL A 81 1.88 3.35 5.27
C VAL A 81 2.53 3.97 6.50
N ARG A 82 3.03 5.22 6.38
CA ARG A 82 3.63 5.93 7.52
C ARG A 82 2.59 6.25 8.61
N GLN A 83 1.32 6.45 8.24
CA GLN A 83 0.23 6.57 9.20
C GLN A 83 0.02 5.28 9.97
N GLN A 84 0.06 4.13 9.30
CA GLN A 84 -0.04 2.83 9.96
C GLN A 84 1.10 2.59 10.95
N ASP A 85 2.34 2.94 10.60
CA ASP A 85 3.48 2.86 11.52
C ASP A 85 3.25 3.68 12.79
N VAL A 86 2.71 4.89 12.64
CA VAL A 86 2.42 5.78 13.77
C VAL A 86 1.32 5.21 14.65
N ILE A 87 0.28 4.63 14.06
CA ILE A 87 -0.79 3.96 14.81
C ILE A 87 -0.21 2.79 15.61
N GLU A 88 0.63 1.97 15.00
CA GLU A 88 1.27 0.83 15.67
C GLU A 88 2.19 1.29 16.82
N MET A 89 2.98 2.35 16.64
CA MET A 89 3.80 2.93 17.71
C MET A 89 2.93 3.48 18.86
N VAL A 90 1.78 4.07 18.53
CA VAL A 90 0.83 4.56 19.52
C VAL A 90 0.15 3.42 20.29
N GLU A 91 -0.23 2.33 19.61
CA GLU A 91 -0.76 1.11 20.23
C GLU A 91 0.28 0.48 21.20
N GLN A 92 1.57 0.58 20.88
CA GLN A 92 2.68 0.11 21.73
C GLN A 92 3.03 1.07 22.88
N GLY A 93 2.34 2.22 23.00
CA GLY A 93 2.61 3.22 24.03
C GLY A 93 3.86 4.08 23.78
N MET A 94 4.51 3.95 22.62
CA MET A 94 5.69 4.70 22.21
C MET A 94 5.33 6.08 21.64
N ILE A 95 4.55 6.85 22.39
CA ILE A 95 4.07 8.19 22.01
C ILE A 95 5.20 9.17 21.60
N PRO A 96 6.34 9.29 22.33
CA PRO A 96 7.40 10.23 21.94
C PRO A 96 8.04 9.86 20.59
N ASP A 97 8.25 8.57 20.35
CA ASP A 97 8.84 8.08 19.10
C ASP A 97 7.89 8.29 17.91
N ALA A 98 6.59 8.06 18.12
CA ALA A 98 5.55 8.36 17.13
C ALA A 98 5.56 9.85 16.72
N VAL A 99 5.68 10.77 17.68
CA VAL A 99 5.76 12.22 17.39
C VAL A 99 7.03 12.55 16.60
N GLN A 100 8.17 11.97 16.95
CA GLN A 100 9.43 12.19 16.23
C GLN A 100 9.33 11.64 14.79
N TYR A 101 8.70 10.48 14.61
CA TYR A 101 8.48 9.85 13.32
C TYR A 101 7.61 10.72 12.39
N VAL A 102 6.50 11.26 12.91
CA VAL A 102 5.63 12.19 12.17
C VAL A 102 6.39 13.45 11.74
N LYS A 103 7.20 14.02 12.64
CA LYS A 103 8.01 15.20 12.32
C LYS A 103 9.03 14.92 11.23
N LYS A 104 9.66 13.73 11.27
CA LYS A 104 10.72 13.35 10.33
C LYS A 104 10.19 13.03 8.93
N PHE A 105 9.11 12.25 8.83
CA PHE A 105 8.66 11.70 7.53
C PHE A 105 7.36 12.32 7.03
N LEU A 106 6.37 12.55 7.90
CA LEU A 106 5.06 13.04 7.47
C LEU A 106 5.04 14.56 7.25
N THR A 107 5.75 15.35 8.07
CA THR A 107 5.75 16.83 7.96
C THR A 107 6.27 17.35 6.61
N PRO A 108 7.38 16.83 6.04
CA PRO A 108 7.86 17.24 4.72
C PRO A 108 6.86 16.89 3.60
N ILE A 109 6.28 15.68 3.66
CA ILE A 109 5.38 15.16 2.61
C ILE A 109 4.05 15.92 2.61
N ALA A 110 3.52 16.21 3.78
CA ALA A 110 2.20 16.82 3.89
C ALA A 110 2.20 18.35 3.81
N LYS A 111 3.33 19.03 4.10
CA LYS A 111 3.50 20.43 3.68
C LYS A 111 3.46 20.59 2.17
N ALA A 112 3.95 19.60 1.42
CA ALA A 112 3.95 19.64 -0.03
C ALA A 112 2.59 19.29 -0.64
N ASN A 113 1.89 18.29 -0.09
CA ASN A 113 0.76 17.69 -0.81
C ASN A 113 -0.54 17.48 0.00
N PHE A 114 -0.51 17.31 1.34
CA PHE A 114 -1.68 16.80 2.11
C PHE A 114 -1.77 17.30 3.57
N PRO A 115 -2.11 18.58 3.82
CA PRO A 115 -2.14 19.15 5.18
C PRO A 115 -3.20 18.55 6.11
N GLU A 116 -4.33 18.08 5.59
CA GLU A 116 -5.42 17.52 6.41
C GLU A 116 -5.07 16.18 7.07
N GLU A 117 -4.28 15.35 6.39
CA GLU A 117 -3.87 14.03 6.88
C GLU A 117 -2.89 14.14 8.06
N LEU A 118 -2.05 15.19 8.10
CA LEU A 118 -1.24 15.50 9.28
C LEU A 118 -2.10 15.84 10.50
N LYS A 119 -3.17 16.61 10.28
CA LYS A 119 -4.05 17.04 11.36
C LYS A 119 -4.75 15.84 11.98
N LYS A 120 -5.21 14.88 11.17
CA LYS A 120 -5.79 13.61 11.65
C LYS A 120 -4.79 12.84 12.52
N VAL A 121 -3.59 12.58 12.00
CA VAL A 121 -2.55 11.81 12.70
C VAL A 121 -2.14 12.47 14.01
N SER A 122 -1.90 13.79 13.99
CA SER A 122 -1.51 14.56 15.18
C SER A 122 -2.63 14.54 16.24
N THR A 123 -3.89 14.61 15.81
CA THR A 123 -5.05 14.52 16.72
C THR A 123 -5.16 13.11 17.32
N THR A 124 -4.92 12.05 16.53
CA THR A 124 -4.92 10.66 17.02
C THR A 124 -3.82 10.42 18.06
N ILE A 125 -2.61 10.92 17.83
CA ILE A 125 -1.51 10.81 18.80
C ILE A 125 -1.84 11.54 20.10
N VAL A 126 -2.36 12.77 20.01
CA VAL A 126 -2.73 13.56 21.20
C VAL A 126 -3.89 12.92 21.96
N ALA A 127 -4.87 12.34 21.25
CA ALA A 127 -5.99 11.63 21.86
C ALA A 127 -5.52 10.34 22.55
N ALA A 128 -4.63 9.57 21.93
CA ALA A 128 -4.06 8.35 22.51
C ALA A 128 -3.08 8.62 23.66
N GLY A 129 -2.37 9.75 23.65
CA GLY A 129 -1.58 10.20 24.80
C GLY A 129 -2.43 10.64 26.00
N ARG A 130 -3.73 10.93 25.79
CA ARG A 130 -4.67 11.36 26.83
C ARG A 130 -5.62 10.26 27.31
N CYS A 131 -5.80 9.19 26.53
CA CYS A 131 -6.64 8.05 26.88
C CYS A 131 -5.81 6.78 26.73
N SER A 132 -5.71 5.97 27.79
CA SER A 132 -5.25 4.59 27.70
C SER A 132 -6.24 3.79 26.84
N MET A 133 -6.18 3.99 25.52
CA MET A 133 -7.05 3.33 24.56
C MET A 133 -6.45 1.96 24.27
N GLY A 134 -7.19 0.91 24.61
CA GLY A 134 -6.91 -0.44 24.17
C GLY A 134 -6.91 -0.57 22.64
N PRO A 135 -6.58 -1.75 22.10
CA PRO A 135 -6.27 -1.95 20.69
C PRO A 135 -7.52 -1.75 19.81
N VAL A 136 -7.71 -0.55 19.25
CA VAL A 136 -8.88 -0.24 18.41
C VAL A 136 -8.50 -0.32 16.92
N SER A 137 -8.68 -1.53 16.37
CA SER A 137 -9.31 -1.82 15.08
C SER A 137 -9.11 -0.82 13.92
N LEU A 138 -7.88 -0.39 13.61
CA LEU A 138 -7.58 0.50 12.48
C LEU A 138 -7.11 -0.21 11.20
N GLY A 139 -6.94 -1.53 11.23
CA GLY A 139 -6.54 -2.34 10.06
C GLY A 139 -7.55 -2.34 8.90
N ALA A 140 -8.81 -1.99 9.14
CA ALA A 140 -9.86 -2.06 8.11
C ALA A 140 -9.90 -0.87 7.14
N ARG A 141 -9.30 0.29 7.48
CA ARG A 141 -9.38 1.49 6.64
C ARG A 141 -8.32 1.58 5.55
N LEU A 142 -7.21 0.86 5.68
CA LEU A 142 -6.13 0.83 4.68
C LEU A 142 -6.36 -0.18 3.56
N PHE A 143 -7.22 -1.18 3.78
CA PHE A 143 -7.59 -2.19 2.78
C PHE A 143 -8.14 -1.56 1.49
N GLY A 144 -8.94 -0.49 1.60
CA GLY A 144 -9.52 0.20 0.44
C GLY A 144 -8.54 1.09 -0.33
N TYR A 145 -7.56 1.71 0.36
CA TYR A 145 -6.63 2.64 -0.28
C TYR A 145 -5.54 1.93 -1.07
N VAL A 146 -5.02 0.80 -0.57
CA VAL A 146 -4.00 0.00 -1.28
C VAL A 146 -4.61 -0.64 -2.53
N PHE A 147 -5.84 -1.15 -2.43
CA PHE A 147 -6.58 -1.70 -3.58
C PHE A 147 -6.86 -0.62 -4.63
N SER A 148 -7.29 0.58 -4.22
CA SER A 148 -7.58 1.70 -5.13
C SER A 148 -6.32 2.25 -5.83
N LEU A 149 -5.19 2.29 -5.13
CA LEU A 149 -3.92 2.75 -5.69
C LEU A 149 -3.30 1.76 -6.67
N LEU A 150 -3.41 0.45 -6.41
CA LEU A 150 -3.02 -0.58 -7.37
C LEU A 150 -3.93 -0.60 -8.60
N TRP A 151 -5.20 -0.27 -8.43
CA TRP A 151 -6.16 -0.09 -9.53
C TRP A 151 -5.81 1.10 -10.44
N LEU A 152 -5.32 2.21 -9.87
CA LEU A 152 -4.88 3.41 -10.61
C LEU A 152 -3.50 3.29 -11.27
N LEU A 153 -2.62 2.42 -10.75
CA LEU A 153 -1.23 2.26 -11.22
C LEU A 153 -1.08 1.28 -12.40
N PHE A 154 -2.06 0.39 -12.58
CA PHE A 154 -2.07 -0.69 -13.57
C PHE A 154 -3.36 -0.73 -14.41
N GLY A 155 -4.15 0.35 -14.35
CA GLY A 155 -5.28 0.62 -15.26
C GLY A 155 -4.82 1.33 -16.53
#